data_AF-A0A7V3ULE6-F1
#
_entry.id   AF-A0A7V3ULE6-F1
#
_cell.length_a   1.000
_cell.length_b   1.000
_cell.length_c   1.000
_cell.angle_alpha   90.00
_cell.angle_beta   90.00
_cell.angle_gamma   90.00
#
_symmetry.space_group_name_H-M   'P 1'
#
loop_
_entity.id
_entity.type
_entity.pdbx_description
1 polymer ?
#
loop_
_entity_poly.entity_id
_entity_poly.type
_entity_poly.pdbx_seq_one_letter_code
_entity_poly.pdbx_strand_id
1 'polypeptide(L)'
;MDYQKIDAALAAALNQVPDPEARVLSVFIHTTHPPGGAEVTFLERLGVRVDPNGRQIFTATLSARAVAELSDQPWVRYLKLSRRLRLLNEK
;
A
#
# COMPACT_ATOMS: atom_id res chain seq x y z
N MET A 1 7.43 4.46 -11.12
CA MET A 1 7.62 4.68 -9.65
C MET A 1 7.47 6.16 -9.34
N ASP A 2 6.32 6.55 -8.80
CA ASP A 2 6.03 7.93 -8.43
C ASP A 2 6.33 8.18 -6.95
N TYR A 3 7.55 8.62 -6.63
CA TYR A 3 7.93 8.97 -5.26
C TYR A 3 7.12 10.14 -4.68
N GLN A 4 6.49 10.96 -5.52
CA GLN A 4 5.59 12.03 -5.06
C GLN A 4 4.32 11.49 -4.37
N LYS A 5 3.91 10.27 -4.70
CA LYS A 5 2.75 9.60 -4.08
C LYS A 5 3.16 8.77 -2.87
N ILE A 6 4.46 8.59 -2.62
CA ILE A 6 5.00 7.72 -1.57
C ILE A 6 5.45 8.57 -0.39
N ASP A 7 4.95 8.24 0.80
CA ASP A 7 5.40 8.89 2.03
C ASP A 7 6.88 8.65 2.29
N ALA A 8 7.58 9.63 2.88
CA ALA A 8 8.99 9.50 3.25
C ALA A 8 9.26 8.26 4.11
N ALA A 9 8.33 7.90 5.00
CA ALA A 9 8.45 6.68 5.80
C ALA A 9 8.40 5.40 4.96
N LEU A 10 7.59 5.38 3.90
CA LEU A 10 7.49 4.25 2.98
C LEU A 10 8.73 4.19 2.06
N ALA A 11 9.21 5.32 1.56
CA ALA A 11 10.44 5.41 0.79
C ALA A 11 11.67 4.92 1.59
N ALA A 12 11.74 5.28 2.88
CA ALA A 12 12.78 4.77 3.77
C ALA A 12 12.63 3.26 4.01
N ALA A 13 11.41 2.77 4.23
CA ALA A 13 11.16 1.35 4.42
C ALA A 13 11.52 0.53 3.17
N LEU A 14 11.23 1.02 1.96
CA LEU A 14 11.61 0.40 0.70
C LEU A 14 13.13 0.18 0.58
N ASN A 15 13.94 1.14 1.05
CA ASN A 15 15.41 1.02 1.08
C ASN A 15 15.92 0.03 2.13
N GLN A 16 15.13 -0.25 3.17
CA GLN A 16 15.50 -1.18 4.24
C GLN A 16 15.08 -2.62 3.95
N VAL A 17 14.30 -2.86 2.89
CA VAL A 17 13.91 -4.22 2.51
C VAL A 17 15.06 -4.86 1.72
N PRO A 18 15.69 -5.95 2.23
CA PRO A 18 16.77 -6.63 1.51
C PRO A 18 16.27 -7.42 0.30
N ASP A 19 15.02 -7.88 0.33
CA ASP A 19 14.39 -8.65 -0.75
C ASP A 19 13.18 -7.91 -1.34
N PRO A 20 13.25 -7.42 -2.59
CA PRO A 20 12.19 -6.59 -3.17
C PRO A 20 10.88 -7.34 -3.45
N GLU A 21 10.88 -8.67 -3.39
CA GLU A 21 9.69 -9.52 -3.56
C GLU A 21 9.05 -9.91 -2.21
N ALA A 22 9.78 -9.77 -1.11
CA ALA A 22 9.27 -10.04 0.23
C ALA A 22 8.11 -9.11 0.57
N ARG A 23 6.95 -9.71 0.84
CA ARG A 23 5.72 -9.02 1.24
C ARG A 23 5.79 -8.63 2.72
N VAL A 24 6.64 -7.65 3.04
CA VAL A 24 6.91 -7.19 4.42
C VAL A 24 6.43 -5.76 4.69
N LEU A 25 6.07 -5.01 3.66
CA LEU A 25 5.69 -3.61 3.79
C LEU A 25 4.18 -3.49 3.94
N SER A 26 3.71 -3.31 5.17
CA SER A 26 2.34 -2.88 5.40
C SER A 26 2.17 -1.45 4.90
N VAL A 27 1.31 -1.25 3.91
CA VAL A 27 1.03 0.05 3.29
C VAL A 27 -0.44 0.40 3.37
N PHE A 28 -0.69 1.69 3.57
CA PHE A 28 -1.96 2.36 3.41
C PHE A 28 -2.05 2.89 1.99
N ILE A 29 -3.09 2.51 1.29
CA ILE A 29 -3.36 2.86 -0.10
C ILE A 29 -4.56 3.79 -0.08
N HIS A 30 -4.38 5.01 -0.58
CA HIS A 30 -5.46 5.97 -0.77
C HIS A 30 -5.68 6.15 -2.27
N THR A 31 -6.86 5.77 -2.75
CA THR A 31 -7.29 5.95 -4.13
C THR A 31 -8.01 7.28 -4.30
N THR A 32 -7.97 7.84 -5.50
CA THR A 32 -8.66 9.11 -5.83
C THR A 32 -10.17 8.94 -5.89
N HIS A 33 -10.63 7.75 -6.25
CA HIS A 33 -12.03 7.37 -6.35
C HIS A 33 -12.18 5.92 -5.85
N PRO A 34 -13.41 5.47 -5.55
CA PRO A 34 -13.65 4.08 -5.17
C PRO A 34 -13.20 3.16 -6.31
N PRO A 35 -12.34 2.15 -6.05
CA PRO A 35 -11.84 1.28 -7.11
C PRO A 35 -12.99 0.51 -7.77
N GLY A 36 -13.05 0.56 -9.09
CA GLY A 36 -13.96 -0.23 -9.92
C GLY A 36 -13.43 -1.64 -10.19
N GLY A 37 -14.17 -2.46 -10.93
CA GLY A 37 -13.88 -3.91 -11.07
C GLY A 37 -12.45 -4.25 -11.50
N ALA A 38 -11.84 -3.48 -12.41
CA ALA A 38 -10.46 -3.70 -12.84
C ALA A 38 -9.44 -3.35 -11.74
N GLU A 39 -9.66 -2.25 -11.01
CA GLU A 39 -8.81 -1.78 -9.91
C GLU A 39 -8.94 -2.71 -8.70
N VAL A 40 -10.15 -3.18 -8.39
CA VAL A 40 -10.39 -4.20 -7.37
C VAL A 40 -9.61 -5.47 -7.71
N THR A 41 -9.71 -5.94 -8.95
CA THR A 41 -8.96 -7.14 -9.40
C THR A 41 -7.45 -6.92 -9.31
N PHE A 42 -6.96 -5.70 -9.56
CA PHE A 42 -5.55 -5.35 -9.41
C PHE A 42 -5.12 -5.38 -7.94
N LEU A 43 -5.90 -4.76 -7.06
CA LEU A 43 -5.69 -4.74 -5.62
C LEU A 43 -5.72 -6.15 -5.02
N GLU A 44 -6.68 -6.99 -5.39
CA GLU A 44 -6.78 -8.38 -4.94
C GLU A 44 -5.59 -9.23 -5.41
N ARG A 45 -5.12 -9.03 -6.65
CA ARG A 45 -3.90 -9.70 -7.14
C ARG A 45 -2.66 -9.35 -6.32
N LEU A 46 -2.61 -8.14 -5.80
CA LEU A 46 -1.54 -7.70 -4.90
C LEU A 46 -1.73 -8.16 -3.46
N GLY A 47 -2.86 -8.83 -3.15
CA GLY A 47 -3.20 -9.29 -1.80
C GLY A 47 -3.84 -8.23 -0.92
N VAL A 48 -4.32 -7.13 -1.51
CA VAL A 48 -5.11 -6.10 -0.82
C VAL A 48 -6.53 -6.59 -0.69
N ARG A 49 -7.08 -6.61 0.53
CA ARG A 49 -8.51 -6.84 0.74
C ARG A 49 -9.26 -5.55 0.48
N VAL A 50 -10.05 -5.55 -0.59
CA VAL A 50 -10.93 -4.43 -0.94
C VAL A 50 -12.29 -4.69 -0.33
N ASP A 51 -12.73 -3.81 0.57
CA ASP A 51 -14.12 -3.82 1.04
C ASP A 51 -15.03 -3.22 -0.05
N PRO A 52 -16.15 -3.88 -0.41
CA PRO A 52 -17.08 -3.39 -1.43
C PRO A 52 -17.88 -2.16 -1.01
N ASN A 53 -17.69 -1.65 0.22
CA ASN A 53 -18.44 -0.53 0.80
C ASN A 53 -18.02 0.86 0.27
N GLY A 54 -17.50 0.97 -0.96
CA GLY A 54 -17.11 2.24 -1.56
C GLY A 54 -15.98 2.98 -0.83
N ARG A 55 -15.16 2.27 -0.05
CA ARG A 55 -14.01 2.85 0.64
C ARG A 55 -12.94 3.23 -0.38
N GLN A 56 -12.23 4.32 -0.09
CA GLN A 56 -11.10 4.80 -0.91
C GLN A 56 -9.76 4.54 -0.23
N ILE A 57 -9.79 3.96 0.97
CA ILE A 57 -8.62 3.72 1.79
C ILE A 57 -8.56 2.23 2.11
N PHE A 58 -7.41 1.63 1.81
CA PHE A 58 -7.14 0.22 1.99
C PHE A 58 -5.82 0.02 2.69
N THR A 59 -5.68 -1.10 3.38
CA THR A 59 -4.42 -1.52 4.00
C THR A 59 -4.05 -2.91 3.54
N ALA A 60 -2.80 -3.07 3.13
CA ALA A 60 -2.28 -4.36 2.72
C ALA A 60 -0.79 -4.47 3.01
N THR A 61 -0.33 -5.71 3.16
CA THR A 61 1.10 -5.98 3.14
C THR A 61 1.49 -6.23 1.69
N LEU A 62 2.36 -5.37 1.14
CA LEU A 62 2.87 -5.43 -0.21
C LEU A 62 4.39 -5.68 -0.21
N SER A 63 4.91 -6.11 -1.35
CA SER A 63 6.35 -6.14 -1.63
C SER A 63 6.83 -4.79 -2.15
N ALA A 64 8.13 -4.53 -2.12
CA ALA A 64 8.69 -3.29 -2.64
C ALA A 64 8.35 -3.10 -4.12
N ARG A 65 8.36 -4.20 -4.89
CA ARG A 65 7.93 -4.23 -6.29
C ARG A 65 6.46 -3.90 -6.46
N ALA A 66 5.58 -4.46 -5.63
CA ALA A 66 4.15 -4.15 -5.68
C ALA A 66 3.86 -2.68 -5.35
N VAL A 67 4.58 -2.09 -4.39
CA VAL A 67 4.49 -0.64 -4.10
C VAL A 67 4.90 0.19 -5.31
N ALA A 68 5.94 -0.25 -6.04
CA ALA A 68 6.37 0.39 -7.28
C ALA A 68 5.26 0.44 -8.32
N GLU A 69 4.66 -0.71 -8.62
CA GLU A 69 3.60 -0.85 -9.61
C GLU A 69 2.35 -0.08 -9.22
N LEU A 70 2.02 -0.07 -7.92
CA LEU A 70 0.85 0.62 -7.41
C LEU A 70 1.06 2.14 -7.40
N SER A 71 2.28 2.63 -7.16
CA SER A 71 2.59 4.06 -7.29
C SER A 71 2.42 4.59 -8.72
N ASP A 72 2.66 3.74 -9.72
CA ASP A 72 2.54 4.07 -11.14
C ASP A 72 1.08 4.26 -11.58
N GLN A 73 0.14 3.71 -10.82
CA GLN A 73 -1.27 3.77 -11.17
C GLN A 73 -1.82 5.20 -11.05
N PRO A 74 -2.62 5.66 -12.04
CA PRO A 74 -3.17 7.01 -12.05
C PRO A 74 -4.30 7.19 -11.03
N TRP A 75 -5.00 6.12 -10.68
CA TRP A 75 -6.08 6.13 -9.69
C TRP A 75 -5.56 6.16 -8.24
N VAL A 76 -4.27 5.89 -8.01
CA VAL A 76 -3.63 5.97 -6.70
C VAL A 76 -3.30 7.42 -6.38
N ARG A 77 -3.91 7.93 -5.31
CA ARG A 77 -3.70 9.28 -4.82
C ARG A 77 -2.45 9.37 -3.96
N TYR A 78 -2.31 8.44 -3.01
CA TYR A 78 -1.22 8.46 -2.05
C TYR A 78 -0.98 7.10 -1.40
N LEU A 79 0.26 6.84 -1.02
CA LEU A 79 0.75 5.62 -0.39
C LEU A 79 1.50 5.95 0.91
N LYS A 80 1.01 5.42 2.03
CA LYS A 80 1.64 5.54 3.35
C LYS A 80 2.18 4.22 3.82
N LEU A 81 3.25 4.25 4.61
CA LEU A 81 3.64 3.09 5.39
C LEU A 81 2.62 2.92 6.53
N SER A 82 1.88 1.81 6.51
CA SER A 82 1.04 1.39 7.61
C SER A 82 1.95 0.82 8.70
N ARG A 83 2.41 1.69 9.60
CA ARG A 83 3.17 1.21 10.76
C ARG A 83 2.25 0.33 11.60
N ARG A 84 2.71 -0.89 11.88
CA ARG A 84 2.11 -1.75 12.90
C ARG A 84 2.28 -1.00 14.23
N LEU A 85 1.21 -0.34 14.69
CA LEU A 85 1.16 0.23 16.03
C LEU A 85 1.37 -0.93 17.00
N ARG A 86 2.57 -1.03 17.59
CA ARG A 86 2.75 -1.86 18.78
C ARG A 86 1.97 -1.14 19.88
N LEU A 87 0.89 -1.76 20.34
CA LEU A 87 0.26 -1.40 21.60
C LEU A 87 1.32 -1.53 22.70
N LEU A 88 1.80 -0.41 23.20
CA LEU A 88 2.58 -0.34 24.44
C LEU A 88 1.60 -0.50 25.61
N ASN A 89 1.07 -1.71 25.78
CA ASN A 89 0.24 -2.05 26.93
C ASN A 89 0.79 -3.34 27.55
N GLU A 90 2.04 -3.28 27.98
CA GLU A 90 2.62 -4.21 28.94
C GLU A 90 2.53 -3.55 30.32
N LYS A 91 1.66 -4.09 31.17
CA LYS A 91 1.74 -3.96 32.62
C LYS A 91 1.80 -5.36 33.21
#